data_AF-A0A2G9MTQ7-F1
#
_entry.id   AF-A0A2G9MTQ7-F1
#
_cell.length_a   1.000
_cell.length_b   1.000
_cell.length_c   1.000
_cell.angle_alpha   90.00
_cell.angle_beta   90.00
_cell.angle_gamma   90.00
#
_symmetry.space_group_name_H-M   'P 1'
#
loop_
_entity.id
_entity.type
_entity.pdbx_description
1 polymer ?
#
loop_
_entity_poly.entity_id
_entity_poly.type
_entity_poly.pdbx_seq_one_letter_code
_entity_poly.pdbx_strand_id
1 'polypeptide(L)'
;MATKPDFYDVNLGRFLPANNGRGVVFNDQFVSWHDQIEINLHDRFHGSDRYERDEEKELLTKCKKHAKKYETPLTANNVVVITHPLYLQLTHMHKVNSIDILAEIAQYTENLVSLLKQCSQSKNVDVLFLETVHHYAAATSLFLEAELVNQVIFTLYDSGEALDHSDLNILDKKFLYVCGGYNGQCLRASIDQIMKKFGGQKIKAIKDLIINAPYKYDYSIKPLEIYKECGVEFEISKIISLEDLIEQLGL
;
A
#
# COMPACT_ATOMS: atom_id res chain seq x y z
N MET A 1 -14.99 23.02 -8.52
CA MET A 1 -15.65 21.75 -8.91
C MET A 1 -14.56 20.71 -9.06
N ALA A 2 -14.64 19.58 -8.39
CA ALA A 2 -13.68 18.49 -8.58
C ALA A 2 -13.92 17.87 -9.97
N THR A 3 -12.93 17.94 -10.85
CA THR A 3 -12.94 17.25 -12.15
C THR A 3 -12.68 15.77 -11.93
N LYS A 4 -13.39 14.91 -12.65
CA LYS A 4 -13.14 13.46 -12.61
C LYS A 4 -11.66 13.22 -12.99
N PRO A 5 -10.88 12.51 -12.16
CA PRO A 5 -9.51 12.16 -12.53
C PRO A 5 -9.52 11.19 -13.71
N ASP A 6 -8.69 11.47 -14.72
CA ASP A 6 -8.60 10.61 -15.91
C ASP A 6 -8.06 9.22 -15.53
N PHE A 7 -6.97 9.16 -14.74
CA PHE A 7 -6.39 7.89 -14.27
C PHE A 7 -5.80 7.95 -12.85
N TYR A 8 -5.43 9.14 -12.35
CA TYR A 8 -4.67 9.31 -11.11
C TYR A 8 -5.30 10.33 -10.16
N ASP A 9 -5.12 10.15 -8.86
CA ASP A 9 -5.54 11.16 -7.88
C ASP A 9 -4.56 12.34 -7.84
N VAL A 10 -4.96 13.44 -8.46
CA VAL A 10 -4.20 14.70 -8.50
C VAL A 10 -3.92 15.29 -7.11
N ASN A 11 -4.68 14.88 -6.08
CA ASN A 11 -4.46 15.38 -4.72
C ASN A 11 -3.27 14.71 -4.03
N LEU A 12 -2.74 13.59 -4.54
CA LEU A 12 -1.52 12.97 -4.00
C LEU A 12 -0.34 13.95 -3.97
N GLY A 13 -0.25 14.84 -4.95
CA GLY A 13 0.78 15.88 -5.03
C GLY A 13 0.80 16.86 -3.85
N ARG A 14 -0.27 16.92 -3.04
CA ARG A 14 -0.32 17.73 -1.81
C ARG A 14 0.44 17.08 -0.65
N PHE A 15 0.55 15.76 -0.65
CA PHE A 15 1.18 14.99 0.41
C PHE A 15 2.62 14.58 0.05
N LEU A 16 2.87 14.42 -1.25
CA LEU A 16 4.15 14.07 -1.82
C LEU A 16 4.51 15.15 -2.83
N PRO A 17 5.59 15.93 -2.64
CA PRO A 17 6.01 16.87 -3.68
C PRO A 17 6.28 16.06 -4.96
N ALA A 18 5.50 16.34 -6.01
CA ALA A 18 5.73 15.75 -7.32
C ALA A 18 7.00 16.36 -7.90
N ASN A 19 7.97 15.53 -8.29
CA ASN A 19 9.27 16.03 -8.69
C ASN A 19 9.41 16.29 -10.20
N ASN A 20 8.41 15.92 -11.01
CA ASN A 20 8.55 15.93 -12.47
C ASN A 20 7.55 16.82 -13.24
N GLY A 21 6.71 17.61 -12.56
CA GLY A 21 5.73 18.49 -13.20
C GLY A 21 4.62 17.77 -13.99
N ARG A 22 4.36 16.47 -13.72
CA ARG A 22 3.30 15.68 -14.35
C ARG A 22 2.10 15.48 -13.42
N GLY A 23 0.98 15.00 -13.97
CA GLY A 23 -0.25 14.70 -13.20
C GLY A 23 -0.13 13.50 -12.24
N VAL A 24 0.89 12.66 -12.42
CA VAL A 24 1.27 11.57 -11.51
C VAL A 24 2.41 12.03 -10.63
N VAL A 25 2.33 11.78 -9.33
CA VAL A 25 3.46 11.91 -8.43
C VAL A 25 4.48 10.83 -8.80
N PHE A 26 5.61 11.24 -9.38
CA PHE A 26 6.73 10.38 -9.76
C PHE A 26 7.99 10.75 -8.98
N ASN A 27 8.74 9.73 -8.58
CA ASN A 27 10.11 9.91 -8.13
C ASN A 27 11.05 10.09 -9.34
N ASP A 28 11.89 11.13 -9.29
CA ASP A 28 12.80 11.51 -10.37
C ASP A 28 13.77 10.39 -10.78
N GLN A 29 14.12 9.49 -9.85
CA GLN A 29 15.00 8.36 -10.12
C GLN A 29 14.40 7.35 -11.10
N PHE A 30 13.07 7.39 -11.30
CA PHE A 30 12.35 6.50 -12.21
C PHE A 30 11.74 7.24 -13.41
N VAL A 31 12.06 8.51 -13.64
CA VAL A 31 11.48 9.28 -14.76
C VAL A 31 11.78 8.66 -16.13
N SER A 32 12.93 8.03 -16.31
CA SER A 32 13.25 7.32 -17.57
C SER A 32 12.34 6.11 -17.84
N TRP A 33 11.60 5.64 -16.83
CA TRP A 33 10.66 4.52 -16.91
C TRP A 33 9.22 4.97 -17.04
N HIS A 34 8.97 6.27 -17.15
CA HIS A 34 7.64 6.85 -17.13
C HIS A 34 6.65 6.11 -18.04
N ASP A 35 6.97 5.99 -19.33
CA ASP A 35 6.04 5.45 -20.31
C ASP A 35 5.71 3.98 -19.98
N GLN A 36 6.70 3.22 -19.53
CA GLN A 36 6.49 1.82 -19.12
C GLN A 36 5.65 1.72 -17.85
N ILE A 37 5.87 2.60 -16.87
CA ILE A 37 5.09 2.63 -15.64
C ILE A 37 3.65 3.05 -15.95
N GLU A 38 3.46 4.07 -16.79
CA GLU A 38 2.14 4.53 -17.23
C GLU A 38 1.37 3.44 -17.95
N ILE A 39 1.98 2.74 -18.92
CA ILE A 39 1.37 1.60 -19.63
C ILE A 39 0.95 0.52 -18.63
N ASN A 40 1.81 0.15 -17.67
CA ASN A 40 1.47 -0.85 -16.67
C ASN A 40 0.33 -0.41 -15.74
N LEU A 41 0.32 0.86 -15.33
CA LEU A 41 -0.75 1.43 -14.48
C LEU A 41 -2.08 1.56 -15.23
N HIS A 42 -2.07 1.80 -16.55
CA HIS A 42 -3.28 2.00 -17.35
C HIS A 42 -3.84 0.70 -17.92
N ASP A 43 -3.00 0.01 -18.71
CA ASP A 43 -3.45 -1.10 -19.54
C ASP A 43 -3.41 -2.44 -18.80
N ARG A 44 -2.72 -2.48 -17.65
CA ARG A 44 -2.37 -3.72 -16.92
C ARG A 44 -1.83 -4.81 -17.85
N PHE A 45 -1.24 -4.41 -18.97
CA PHE A 45 -1.01 -5.29 -20.10
C PHE A 45 0.26 -6.09 -19.87
N HIS A 46 0.10 -7.42 -19.83
CA HIS A 46 1.16 -8.40 -20.05
C HIS A 46 2.33 -8.44 -19.06
N GLY A 47 2.26 -7.80 -17.89
CA GLY A 47 3.28 -8.04 -16.87
C GLY A 47 3.34 -9.54 -16.52
N SER A 48 4.53 -10.09 -16.37
CA SER A 48 4.63 -11.42 -15.77
C SER A 48 4.46 -11.27 -14.26
N ASP A 49 3.73 -12.17 -13.61
CA ASP A 49 3.47 -12.10 -12.16
C ASP A 49 4.75 -11.94 -11.32
N ARG A 50 5.89 -12.34 -11.89
CA ARG A 50 7.23 -12.39 -11.29
C ARG A 50 8.26 -11.44 -11.90
N TYR A 51 7.87 -10.50 -12.77
CA TYR A 51 8.80 -9.54 -13.41
C TYR A 51 9.93 -10.24 -14.21
N GLU A 52 9.58 -11.26 -14.98
CA GLU A 52 10.48 -12.12 -15.77
C GLU A 52 10.97 -11.49 -17.08
N ARG A 53 10.34 -10.41 -17.58
CA ARG A 53 10.81 -9.71 -18.77
C ARG A 53 12.04 -8.87 -18.46
N ASP A 54 12.92 -8.66 -19.43
CA ASP A 54 14.19 -7.97 -19.20
C ASP A 54 14.00 -6.54 -18.66
N GLU A 55 13.05 -5.79 -19.21
CA GLU A 55 12.69 -4.44 -18.74
C GLU A 55 12.13 -4.47 -17.30
N GLU A 56 11.25 -5.42 -16.99
CA GLU A 56 10.68 -5.59 -15.64
C GLU A 56 11.74 -6.01 -14.63
N LYS A 57 12.68 -6.89 -15.02
CA LYS A 57 13.83 -7.29 -14.20
C LYS A 57 14.74 -6.10 -13.91
N GLU A 58 15.01 -5.26 -14.91
CA GLU A 58 15.83 -4.08 -14.73
C GLU A 58 15.13 -3.07 -13.80
N LEU A 59 13.83 -2.82 -13.99
CA LEU A 59 13.07 -1.95 -13.09
C LEU A 59 13.03 -2.52 -11.66
N LEU A 60 12.72 -3.80 -11.48
CA LEU A 60 12.75 -4.49 -10.19
C LEU A 60 14.13 -4.35 -9.53
N THR A 61 15.22 -4.51 -10.28
CA THR A 61 16.58 -4.36 -9.77
C THR A 61 16.85 -2.91 -9.31
N LYS A 62 16.42 -1.92 -10.09
CA LYS A 62 16.52 -0.50 -9.71
C LYS A 62 15.70 -0.20 -8.46
N CYS A 63 14.46 -0.67 -8.38
CA CYS A 63 13.59 -0.49 -7.22
C CYS A 63 14.15 -1.18 -5.97
N LYS A 64 14.67 -2.41 -6.08
CA LYS A 64 15.35 -3.09 -4.96
C LYS A 64 16.58 -2.34 -4.47
N LYS A 65 17.42 -1.85 -5.40
CA LYS A 65 18.60 -1.04 -5.05
C LYS A 65 18.19 0.28 -4.38
N HIS A 66 17.13 0.90 -4.88
CA HIS A 66 16.56 2.11 -4.30
C HIS A 66 16.04 1.87 -2.88
N ALA A 67 15.18 0.86 -2.71
CA ALA A 67 14.63 0.49 -1.41
C ALA A 67 15.76 0.23 -0.41
N LYS A 68 16.77 -0.55 -0.80
CA LYS A 68 17.92 -0.85 0.05
C LYS A 68 18.75 0.38 0.46
N LYS A 69 18.76 1.43 -0.35
CA LYS A 69 19.49 2.68 -0.08
C LYS A 69 18.79 3.52 0.99
N TYR A 70 17.46 3.52 1.02
CA TYR A 70 16.66 4.40 1.89
C TYR A 70 15.97 3.65 3.05
N GLU A 71 15.99 2.32 3.05
CA GLU A 71 15.39 1.54 4.13
C GLU A 71 16.08 1.79 5.48
N THR A 72 15.27 1.80 6.53
CA THR A 72 15.73 1.76 7.92
C THR A 72 15.34 0.42 8.57
N PRO A 73 16.13 -0.11 9.51
CA PRO A 73 15.81 -1.38 10.17
C PRO A 73 14.48 -1.33 10.95
N LEU A 74 13.70 -2.42 10.92
CA LEU A 74 12.51 -2.57 11.78
C LEU A 74 12.92 -2.91 13.23
N THR A 75 13.12 -1.90 14.07
CA THR A 75 13.59 -2.04 15.45
C THR A 75 12.46 -2.15 16.48
N ALA A 76 11.29 -1.57 16.21
CA ALA A 76 10.13 -1.58 17.10
C ALA A 76 9.48 -2.97 17.19
N ASN A 77 8.81 -3.27 18.30
CA ASN A 77 8.06 -4.53 18.45
C ASN A 77 6.74 -4.53 17.68
N ASN A 78 6.20 -3.35 17.39
CA ASN A 78 4.97 -3.17 16.62
C ASN A 78 5.32 -2.75 15.19
N VAL A 79 4.63 -3.32 14.20
CA VAL A 79 4.81 -2.97 12.80
C VAL A 79 3.45 -2.75 12.16
N VAL A 80 3.26 -1.59 11.52
CA VAL A 80 2.13 -1.36 10.62
C VAL A 80 2.52 -1.88 9.24
N VAL A 81 1.83 -2.92 8.76
CA VAL A 81 2.06 -3.53 7.45
C VAL A 81 0.96 -3.09 6.50
N ILE A 82 1.32 -2.34 5.47
CA ILE A 82 0.36 -1.75 4.53
C ILE A 82 0.52 -2.38 3.15
N THR A 83 -0.53 -3.05 2.67
CA THR A 83 -0.53 -3.69 1.34
C THR A 83 -1.06 -2.71 0.30
N HIS A 84 -0.27 -2.41 -0.73
CA HIS A 84 -0.61 -1.54 -1.86
C HIS A 84 -1.36 -0.25 -1.46
N PRO A 85 -0.76 0.60 -0.60
CA PRO A 85 -1.42 1.75 0.01
C PRO A 85 -2.04 2.72 -0.99
N LEU A 86 -1.44 2.87 -2.18
CA LEU A 86 -1.90 3.83 -3.19
C LEU A 86 -2.47 3.17 -4.45
N TYR A 87 -2.81 1.88 -4.40
CA TYR A 87 -3.24 1.17 -5.61
C TYR A 87 -4.46 1.82 -6.28
N LEU A 88 -5.45 2.23 -5.47
CA LEU A 88 -6.64 2.92 -5.97
C LEU A 88 -6.27 4.23 -6.67
N GLN A 89 -5.47 5.06 -6.00
CA GLN A 89 -5.07 6.37 -6.45
C GLN A 89 -4.18 6.34 -7.69
N LEU A 90 -3.44 5.24 -7.90
CA LEU A 90 -2.49 5.09 -9.01
C LEU A 90 -3.04 4.30 -10.21
N THR A 91 -4.08 3.48 -10.04
CA THR A 91 -4.56 2.57 -11.10
C THR A 91 -6.07 2.65 -11.32
N HIS A 92 -6.88 2.86 -10.28
CA HIS A 92 -8.34 2.66 -10.37
C HIS A 92 -9.20 3.90 -10.18
N MET A 93 -8.61 5.10 -10.11
CA MET A 93 -9.40 6.34 -10.01
C MET A 93 -10.38 6.52 -11.17
N HIS A 94 -10.05 6.06 -12.37
CA HIS A 94 -10.92 6.11 -13.54
C HIS A 94 -12.22 5.29 -13.39
N LYS A 95 -12.27 4.34 -12.44
CA LYS A 95 -13.46 3.54 -12.09
C LYS A 95 -14.38 4.24 -11.09
N VAL A 96 -13.96 5.34 -10.49
CA VAL A 96 -14.74 6.08 -9.50
C VAL A 96 -15.69 7.05 -10.22
N ASN A 97 -16.99 6.91 -9.93
CA ASN A 97 -18.04 7.69 -10.59
C ASN A 97 -18.93 8.50 -9.62
N SER A 98 -18.62 8.49 -8.31
CA SER A 98 -19.42 9.17 -7.28
C SER A 98 -18.58 10.18 -6.50
N ILE A 99 -19.17 11.34 -6.19
CA ILE A 99 -18.56 12.37 -5.35
C ILE A 99 -18.34 11.85 -3.91
N ASP A 100 -19.28 11.06 -3.39
CA ASP A 100 -19.18 10.51 -2.04
C ASP A 100 -17.97 9.56 -1.94
N ILE A 101 -17.74 8.74 -2.97
CA ILE A 101 -16.56 7.87 -3.04
C ILE A 101 -15.28 8.70 -3.14
N LEU A 102 -15.26 9.80 -3.91
CA LEU A 102 -14.10 10.70 -3.95
C LEU A 102 -13.78 11.28 -2.57
N ALA A 103 -14.79 11.62 -1.77
CA ALA A 103 -14.60 12.07 -0.40
C ALA A 103 -14.03 10.96 0.51
N GLU A 104 -14.48 9.71 0.34
CA GLU A 104 -13.91 8.57 1.06
C GLU A 104 -12.43 8.32 0.69
N ILE A 105 -12.07 8.46 -0.59
CA ILE A 105 -10.68 8.32 -1.06
C ILE A 105 -9.79 9.40 -0.47
N ALA A 106 -10.27 10.65 -0.44
CA ALA A 106 -9.55 11.75 0.18
C ALA A 106 -9.32 11.48 1.67
N GLN A 107 -10.37 11.08 2.40
CA GLN A 107 -10.29 10.74 3.82
C GLN A 107 -9.32 9.58 4.09
N TYR A 108 -9.35 8.52 3.27
CA TYR A 108 -8.41 7.41 3.36
C TYR A 108 -6.96 7.90 3.21
N THR A 109 -6.71 8.73 2.20
CA THR A 109 -5.37 9.26 1.91
C THR A 109 -4.87 10.17 3.04
N GLU A 110 -5.73 11.04 3.57
CA GLU A 110 -5.41 11.90 4.71
C GLU A 110 -5.09 11.07 5.97
N ASN A 111 -5.91 10.07 6.27
CA ASN A 111 -5.70 9.18 7.41
C ASN A 111 -4.40 8.38 7.27
N LEU A 112 -4.12 7.85 6.08
CA LEU A 112 -2.88 7.13 5.78
C LEU A 112 -1.67 8.03 6.02
N VAL A 113 -1.63 9.21 5.41
CA VAL A 113 -0.49 10.12 5.53
C VAL A 113 -0.33 10.62 6.97
N SER A 114 -1.43 10.87 7.68
CA SER A 114 -1.42 11.25 9.09
C SER A 114 -0.79 10.14 9.95
N LEU A 115 -1.21 8.88 9.77
CA LEU A 115 -0.63 7.73 10.46
C LEU A 115 0.86 7.60 10.18
N LEU A 116 1.28 7.68 8.92
CA LEU A 116 2.70 7.58 8.56
C LEU A 116 3.55 8.64 9.24
N LYS A 117 3.07 9.89 9.30
CA LYS A 117 3.76 10.98 10.01
C LYS A 117 3.88 10.72 11.50
N GLN A 118 2.81 10.27 12.15
CA GLN A 118 2.85 9.95 13.58
C GLN A 118 3.78 8.76 13.88
N CYS A 119 3.71 7.69 13.07
CA CYS A 119 4.63 6.56 13.16
C CYS A 119 6.10 7.01 13.02
N SER A 120 6.42 7.86 12.04
CA SER A 120 7.80 8.36 11.82
C SER A 120 8.38 9.15 13.00
N GLN A 121 7.52 9.71 13.86
CA GLN A 121 7.92 10.45 15.06
C GLN A 121 7.99 9.55 16.31
N SER A 122 7.47 8.33 16.21
CA SER A 122 7.42 7.36 17.29
C SER A 122 8.57 6.36 17.21
N LYS A 123 9.01 5.85 18.37
CA LYS A 123 9.95 4.71 18.47
C LYS A 123 9.23 3.39 18.74
N ASN A 124 7.92 3.43 18.92
CA ASN A 124 7.14 2.28 19.37
C ASN A 124 6.58 1.45 18.22
N VAL A 125 6.63 1.98 17.00
CA VAL A 125 6.06 1.37 15.80
C VAL A 125 6.93 1.68 14.59
N ASP A 126 7.14 0.67 13.76
CA ASP A 126 7.71 0.83 12.43
C ASP A 126 6.64 0.61 11.36
N VAL A 127 6.90 1.06 10.13
CA VAL A 127 6.01 0.88 8.99
C VAL A 127 6.71 0.07 7.90
N LEU A 128 6.00 -0.93 7.40
CA LEU A 128 6.41 -1.78 6.29
C LEU A 128 5.36 -1.70 5.17
N PHE A 129 5.77 -1.42 3.94
CA PHE A 129 4.90 -1.58 2.78
C PHE A 129 5.10 -2.93 2.11
N LEU A 130 4.00 -3.52 1.63
CA LEU A 130 4.00 -4.59 0.64
C LEU A 130 3.52 -3.98 -0.67
N GLU A 131 4.40 -3.92 -1.68
CA GLU A 131 4.14 -3.08 -2.85
C GLU A 131 4.58 -3.70 -4.19
N THR A 132 3.87 -3.34 -5.26
CA THR A 132 4.33 -3.69 -6.62
C THR A 132 5.49 -2.78 -7.03
N VAL A 133 6.32 -3.27 -7.96
CA VAL A 133 7.44 -2.48 -8.50
C VAL A 133 6.95 -1.18 -9.16
N HIS A 134 5.81 -1.23 -9.84
CA HIS A 134 5.25 -0.10 -10.59
C HIS A 134 4.70 0.99 -9.67
N HIS A 135 3.96 0.63 -8.62
CA HIS A 135 3.44 1.60 -7.65
C HIS A 135 4.54 2.21 -6.79
N TYR A 136 5.57 1.41 -6.47
CA TYR A 136 6.78 1.89 -5.81
C TYR A 136 7.51 2.95 -6.64
N ALA A 137 7.80 2.63 -7.90
CA ALA A 137 8.49 3.53 -8.80
C ALA A 137 7.68 4.79 -9.11
N ALA A 138 6.35 4.67 -9.18
CA ALA A 138 5.45 5.81 -9.31
C ALA A 138 5.53 6.69 -8.06
N ALA A 139 4.94 6.27 -6.93
CA ALA A 139 4.73 7.20 -5.82
C ALA A 139 5.31 6.72 -4.49
N THR A 140 5.22 5.43 -4.16
CA THR A 140 5.43 5.03 -2.75
C THR A 140 6.91 5.00 -2.35
N SER A 141 7.84 5.03 -3.30
CA SER A 141 9.27 5.29 -3.04
C SER A 141 9.52 6.62 -2.34
N LEU A 142 8.69 7.64 -2.57
CA LEU A 142 8.83 8.96 -1.93
C LEU A 142 8.56 8.90 -0.42
N PHE A 143 7.67 8.01 0.04
CA PHE A 143 7.46 7.83 1.48
C PHE A 143 8.70 7.23 2.16
N LEU A 144 9.41 6.34 1.45
CA LEU A 144 10.65 5.76 1.95
C LEU A 144 11.77 6.81 2.01
N GLU A 145 11.92 7.63 0.96
CA GLU A 145 12.92 8.72 0.96
C GLU A 145 12.65 9.77 2.05
N ALA A 146 11.37 10.01 2.37
CA ALA A 146 10.94 10.94 3.41
C ALA A 146 10.99 10.35 4.83
N GLU A 147 11.52 9.12 5.01
CA GLU A 147 11.59 8.41 6.29
C GLU A 147 10.21 8.18 6.96
N LEU A 148 9.13 8.21 6.18
CA LEU A 148 7.77 7.93 6.64
C LEU A 148 7.45 6.44 6.66
N VAL A 149 8.25 5.64 5.96
CA VAL A 149 8.19 4.19 5.88
C VAL A 149 9.58 3.65 6.16
N ASN A 150 9.69 2.57 6.93
CA ASN A 150 10.99 2.01 7.26
C ASN A 150 11.47 1.07 6.15
N GLN A 151 10.61 0.19 5.66
CA GLN A 151 10.97 -0.82 4.66
C GLN A 151 9.87 -1.06 3.65
N VAL A 152 10.24 -1.66 2.51
CA VAL A 152 9.32 -2.14 1.48
C VAL A 152 9.70 -3.57 1.12
N ILE A 153 8.71 -4.47 1.10
CA ILE A 153 8.83 -5.78 0.47
C ILE A 153 8.06 -5.74 -0.84
N PHE A 154 8.72 -6.14 -1.93
CA PHE A 154 8.08 -6.20 -3.23
C PHE A 154 7.20 -7.44 -3.33
N THR A 155 6.01 -7.28 -3.91
CA THR A 155 5.06 -8.38 -4.13
C THR A 155 5.08 -8.86 -5.57
N LEU A 156 4.53 -10.05 -5.79
CA LEU A 156 4.03 -10.45 -7.11
C LEU A 156 2.98 -9.44 -7.59
N TYR A 157 2.88 -9.29 -8.90
CA TYR A 157 1.92 -8.37 -9.51
C TYR A 157 0.48 -8.76 -9.16
N ASP A 158 -0.35 -7.78 -8.77
CA ASP A 158 -1.78 -7.94 -8.44
C ASP A 158 -2.16 -9.01 -7.38
N SER A 159 -1.21 -9.61 -6.67
CA SER A 159 -1.52 -10.66 -5.69
C SER A 159 -1.41 -10.22 -4.24
N GLY A 160 -0.58 -9.24 -3.91
CA GLY A 160 -0.25 -8.88 -2.52
C GLY A 160 0.71 -9.85 -1.81
N GLU A 161 1.08 -10.97 -2.45
CA GLU A 161 2.05 -11.92 -1.89
C GLU A 161 3.48 -11.43 -2.11
N ALA A 162 4.34 -11.53 -1.10
CA ALA A 162 5.75 -11.21 -1.21
C ALA A 162 6.44 -12.01 -2.34
N LEU A 163 7.22 -11.31 -3.17
CA LEU A 163 7.97 -11.91 -4.29
C LEU A 163 8.98 -12.95 -3.78
N ASP A 164 9.64 -12.66 -2.66
CA ASP A 164 10.45 -13.60 -1.89
C ASP A 164 9.84 -13.78 -0.50
N HIS A 165 9.40 -15.00 -0.20
CA HIS A 165 8.77 -15.33 1.07
C HIS A 165 9.73 -15.23 2.26
N SER A 166 11.05 -15.23 2.02
CA SER A 166 12.06 -15.06 3.06
C SER A 166 12.18 -13.61 3.53
N ASP A 167 11.80 -12.63 2.70
CA ASP A 167 11.80 -11.21 3.08
C ASP A 167 10.86 -10.95 4.26
N LEU A 168 9.77 -11.71 4.37
CA LEU A 168 8.84 -11.63 5.50
C LEU A 168 9.48 -11.99 6.85
N ASN A 169 10.65 -12.66 6.88
CA ASN A 169 11.33 -13.03 8.13
C ASN A 169 11.64 -11.83 9.04
N ILE A 170 11.71 -10.62 8.49
CA ILE A 170 11.87 -9.38 9.27
C ILE A 170 10.72 -9.13 10.26
N LEU A 171 9.56 -9.77 10.03
CA LEU A 171 8.37 -9.68 10.87
C LEU A 171 8.35 -10.72 12.01
N ASP A 172 9.36 -11.58 12.11
CA ASP A 172 9.40 -12.59 13.17
C ASP A 172 9.29 -11.94 14.56
N LYS A 173 8.45 -12.53 15.41
CA LYS A 173 8.12 -12.10 16.78
C LYS A 173 7.47 -10.72 16.93
N LYS A 174 7.27 -9.95 15.87
CA LYS A 174 6.60 -8.64 15.90
C LYS A 174 5.10 -8.77 16.16
N PHE A 175 4.48 -7.69 16.63
CA PHE A 175 3.03 -7.51 16.61
C PHE A 175 2.65 -6.68 15.39
N LEU A 176 1.68 -7.16 14.62
CA LEU A 176 1.38 -6.64 13.29
C LEU A 176 0.03 -5.95 13.27
N TYR A 177 0.01 -4.73 12.73
CA TYR A 177 -1.20 -3.99 12.41
C TYR A 177 -1.32 -3.89 10.91
N VAL A 178 -2.34 -4.52 10.33
CA VAL A 178 -2.43 -4.72 8.88
C VAL A 178 -3.52 -3.87 8.27
N CYS A 179 -3.24 -3.26 7.12
CA CYS A 179 -4.19 -2.45 6.37
C CYS A 179 -3.79 -2.33 4.88
N GLY A 180 -4.54 -1.53 4.11
CA GLY A 180 -4.29 -1.28 2.70
C GLY A 180 -5.39 -1.80 1.77
N GLY A 181 -5.02 -2.02 0.51
CA GLY A 181 -5.93 -2.42 -0.55
C GLY A 181 -5.53 -3.73 -1.25
N TYR A 182 -6.46 -4.46 -1.88
CA TYR A 182 -7.90 -4.42 -1.66
C TYR A 182 -8.35 -5.53 -0.71
N ASN A 183 -9.33 -5.22 0.13
CA ASN A 183 -10.03 -6.20 0.97
C ASN A 183 -10.52 -7.39 0.12
N GLY A 184 -10.32 -8.61 0.63
CA GLY A 184 -10.65 -9.85 -0.08
C GLY A 184 -9.78 -10.17 -1.31
N GLN A 185 -8.79 -9.33 -1.66
CA GLN A 185 -7.85 -9.55 -2.78
C GLN A 185 -6.40 -9.49 -2.26
N CYS A 186 -5.59 -8.53 -2.71
CA CYS A 186 -4.19 -8.42 -2.35
C CYS A 186 -3.97 -8.35 -0.83
N LEU A 187 -4.81 -7.59 -0.12
CA LEU A 187 -4.73 -7.51 1.34
C LEU A 187 -5.02 -8.85 2.01
N ARG A 188 -5.91 -9.67 1.43
CA ARG A 188 -6.17 -11.02 1.95
C ARG A 188 -4.95 -11.89 1.78
N ALA A 189 -4.41 -11.96 0.58
CA ALA A 189 -3.30 -12.84 0.29
C ALA A 189 -2.06 -12.49 1.13
N SER A 190 -1.78 -11.19 1.32
CA SER A 190 -0.68 -10.75 2.17
C SER A 190 -0.85 -11.20 3.63
N ILE A 191 -2.04 -11.01 4.19
CA ILE A 191 -2.35 -11.42 5.57
C ILE A 191 -2.37 -12.94 5.70
N ASP A 192 -2.94 -13.68 4.74
CA ASP A 192 -2.94 -15.15 4.72
C ASP A 192 -1.50 -15.69 4.67
N GLN A 193 -0.62 -15.07 3.87
CA GLN A 193 0.80 -15.42 3.77
C GLN A 193 1.53 -15.17 5.10
N ILE A 194 1.29 -14.04 5.75
CA ILE A 194 1.85 -13.69 7.07
C ILE A 194 1.33 -14.66 8.15
N MET A 195 0.02 -14.90 8.20
CA MET A 195 -0.60 -15.81 9.17
C MET A 195 -0.10 -17.24 9.02
N LYS A 196 0.05 -17.72 7.79
CA LYS A 196 0.61 -19.05 7.51
C LYS A 196 2.03 -19.19 8.02
N LYS A 197 2.82 -18.11 7.99
CA LYS A 197 4.23 -18.11 8.36
C LYS A 197 4.46 -17.91 9.87
N PHE A 198 3.70 -17.02 10.52
CA PHE A 198 3.95 -16.59 11.90
C PHE A 198 2.80 -16.89 12.88
N GLY A 199 1.67 -17.37 12.39
CA GLY A 199 0.43 -17.52 13.15
C GLY A 199 -0.38 -16.22 13.24
N GLY A 200 -1.68 -16.35 13.53
CA GLY A 200 -2.62 -15.21 13.51
C GLY A 200 -2.84 -14.50 14.85
N GLN A 201 -2.15 -14.89 15.94
CA GLN A 201 -2.43 -14.34 17.28
C GLN A 201 -1.93 -12.89 17.47
N LYS A 202 -0.92 -12.47 16.70
CA LYS A 202 -0.28 -11.17 16.82
C LYS A 202 -0.64 -10.22 15.68
N ILE A 203 -1.83 -10.36 15.09
CA ILE A 203 -2.25 -9.57 13.94
C ILE A 203 -3.58 -8.87 14.28
N LYS A 204 -3.63 -7.56 14.06
CA LYS A 204 -4.84 -6.74 14.12
C LYS A 204 -5.05 -5.98 12.82
N ALA A 205 -6.29 -5.87 12.35
CA ALA A 205 -6.64 -5.12 11.14
C ALA A 205 -7.10 -3.69 11.48
N ILE A 206 -6.58 -2.68 10.78
CA ILE A 206 -6.95 -1.27 10.97
C ILE A 206 -8.10 -0.92 10.00
N LYS A 207 -9.35 -1.01 10.46
CA LYS A 207 -10.53 -0.96 9.58
C LYS A 207 -10.63 0.33 8.75
N ASP A 208 -10.23 1.46 9.31
CA ASP A 208 -10.34 2.79 8.68
C ASP A 208 -9.33 2.99 7.54
N LEU A 209 -8.35 2.08 7.44
CA LEU A 209 -7.32 2.07 6.40
C LEU A 209 -7.40 0.81 5.53
N ILE A 210 -8.54 0.13 5.52
CA ILE A 210 -8.81 -0.97 4.60
C ILE A 210 -9.83 -0.50 3.57
N ILE A 211 -9.54 -0.75 2.30
CA ILE A 211 -10.40 -0.33 1.19
C ILE A 211 -10.78 -1.52 0.30
N ASN A 212 -11.99 -1.45 -0.23
CA ASN A 212 -12.50 -2.30 -1.28
C ASN A 212 -12.09 -1.77 -2.66
N ALA A 213 -12.12 -2.66 -3.66
CA ALA A 213 -11.91 -2.26 -5.04
C ALA A 213 -13.14 -1.51 -5.58
N PRO A 214 -12.98 -0.33 -6.22
CA PRO A 214 -14.11 0.54 -6.59
C PRO A 214 -15.03 -0.07 -7.65
N TYR A 215 -14.56 -1.03 -8.44
CA TYR A 215 -15.36 -1.71 -9.47
C TYR A 215 -16.25 -2.84 -8.93
N LYS A 216 -16.10 -3.22 -7.66
CA LYS A 216 -16.95 -4.22 -6.99
C LYS A 216 -18.08 -3.58 -6.19
N TYR A 217 -17.92 -2.32 -5.77
CA TYR A 217 -18.85 -1.65 -4.87
C TYR A 217 -19.12 -0.24 -5.38
N ASP A 218 -20.27 -0.08 -6.02
CA ASP A 218 -20.65 1.18 -6.66
C ASP A 218 -20.97 2.32 -5.68
N TYR A 219 -21.03 2.04 -4.37
CA TYR A 219 -21.52 2.96 -3.34
C TYR A 219 -20.49 3.37 -2.28
N SER A 220 -19.45 2.56 -2.02
CA SER A 220 -18.43 2.89 -1.02
C SER A 220 -17.16 2.06 -1.24
N ILE A 221 -16.00 2.67 -0.98
CA ILE A 221 -14.73 1.94 -0.90
C ILE A 221 -14.48 1.39 0.50
N LYS A 222 -15.29 1.73 1.50
CA LYS A 222 -15.15 1.22 2.86
C LYS A 222 -15.76 -0.18 2.95
N PRO A 223 -15.04 -1.17 3.49
CA PRO A 223 -15.60 -2.49 3.71
C PRO A 223 -16.65 -2.45 4.82
N LEU A 224 -17.81 -3.08 4.58
CA LEU A 224 -18.74 -3.39 5.67
C LEU A 224 -18.15 -4.46 6.59
N GLU A 225 -17.42 -5.41 6.00
CA GLU A 225 -16.81 -6.54 6.69
C GLU A 225 -15.45 -6.87 6.06
N ILE A 226 -14.52 -7.35 6.89
CA ILE A 226 -13.17 -7.74 6.44
C ILE A 226 -13.21 -9.25 6.12
N TYR A 227 -12.95 -9.58 4.85
CA TYR A 227 -12.89 -10.93 4.25
C TYR A 227 -14.17 -11.73 3.97
N LYS A 228 -15.37 -11.23 4.25
CA LYS A 228 -16.61 -12.02 4.05
C LYS A 228 -16.79 -12.63 2.65
N GLU A 229 -16.42 -11.91 1.58
CA GLU A 229 -16.66 -12.36 0.19
C GLU A 229 -15.92 -13.65 -0.19
N CYS A 230 -14.94 -14.04 0.60
CA CYS A 230 -14.07 -15.17 0.34
C CYS A 230 -14.43 -16.42 1.16
N GLY A 231 -15.50 -16.37 1.96
CA GLY A 231 -15.92 -17.47 2.84
C GLY A 231 -15.05 -17.67 4.08
N VAL A 232 -14.16 -16.73 4.38
CA VAL A 232 -13.31 -16.70 5.58
C VAL A 232 -13.44 -15.32 6.19
N GLU A 233 -13.96 -15.19 7.41
CA GLU A 233 -14.12 -13.88 8.06
C GLU A 233 -12.90 -13.57 8.93
N PHE A 234 -12.42 -12.32 8.93
CA PHE A 234 -11.44 -11.91 9.93
C PHE A 234 -12.10 -11.86 11.31
N GLU A 235 -11.45 -12.42 12.33
CA GLU A 235 -12.00 -12.39 13.68
C GLU A 235 -12.27 -10.94 14.12
N ILE A 236 -13.52 -10.63 14.47
CA ILE A 236 -13.96 -9.28 14.87
C ILE A 236 -13.11 -8.72 16.02
N SER A 237 -12.69 -9.58 16.96
CA SER A 237 -11.82 -9.19 18.09
C SER A 237 -10.43 -8.71 17.68
N LYS A 238 -10.02 -8.95 16.43
CA LYS A 238 -8.76 -8.50 15.85
C LYS A 238 -8.93 -7.25 14.98
N ILE A 239 -10.13 -6.71 14.85
CA ILE A 239 -10.40 -5.48 14.10
C ILE A 239 -10.37 -4.30 15.06
N ILE A 240 -9.59 -3.27 14.74
CA ILE A 240 -9.50 -2.03 15.52
C ILE A 240 -9.74 -0.81 14.64
N SER A 241 -10.13 0.31 15.25
CA SER A 241 -10.10 1.60 14.56
C SER A 241 -8.69 2.19 14.51
N LEU A 242 -8.51 3.20 13.64
CA LEU A 242 -7.30 4.02 13.62
C LEU A 242 -7.11 4.79 14.93
N GLU A 243 -8.20 5.26 15.55
CA GLU A 243 -8.14 5.94 16.85
C GLU A 243 -7.65 4.99 17.96
N ASP A 244 -8.19 3.77 18.02
CA ASP A 244 -7.75 2.75 18.98
C ASP A 244 -6.26 2.41 18.81
N LEU A 245 -5.76 2.40 17.56
CA LEU A 245 -4.35 2.16 17.26
C LEU A 245 -3.48 3.28 17.83
N ILE A 246 -3.86 4.53 17.54
CA ILE A 246 -3.14 5.73 17.99
C ILE A 246 -3.07 5.74 19.52
N GLU A 247 -4.17 5.48 20.21
CA GLU A 247 -4.21 5.39 21.67
C GLU A 247 -3.34 4.23 22.20
N GLN A 248 -3.45 3.03 21.62
CA GLN A 248 -2.69 1.84 22.06
C GLN A 248 -1.17 2.00 21.91
N LEU A 249 -0.72 2.71 20.88
CA LEU A 249 0.70 2.86 20.55
C LEU A 249 1.30 4.19 21.02
N GLY A 250 0.47 5.11 21.50
CA GLY A 250 0.88 6.46 21.92
C GLY A 250 1.46 7.26 20.76
N LEU A 251 0.71 7.32 19.65
CA LEU A 251 1.06 8.05 18.43
C LEU A 251 0.58 9.50 18.44
#